data_AF-A0A3C1D299-F1
#
_entry.id   AF-A0A3C1D299-F1
#
_cell.length_a   1.000
_cell.length_b   1.000
_cell.length_c   1.000
_cell.angle_alpha   90.00
_cell.angle_beta   90.00
_cell.angle_gamma   90.00
#
_symmetry.space_group_name_H-M   'P 1'
#
loop_
_entity.id
_entity.type
_entity.pdbx_description
1 polymer ?
#
loop_
_entity_poly.entity_id
_entity_poly.type
_entity_poly.pdbx_seq_one_letter_code
_entity_poly.pdbx_strand_id
1 'polypeptide(L)'
;MAKDKALTAKSSIGAWLKHPVGGPILRDLLAQGGQKESALAPVKLFSLERVAAMSGGQMSQELIDDMVRRANDPSALAAAPAADDDGEDDEDEPPAPPMAAPWVERITPGRFDGKTVIVTGAGSGIGRAVAARVAAEGGKVVAVDISQERL
;
A
#
# COMPACT_ATOMS: atom_id res chain seq x y z
N MET A 1 -8.45 -2.76 6.82
CA MET A 1 -8.34 -4.22 7.03
C MET A 1 -7.03 -4.72 6.42
N ALA A 2 -5.91 -4.65 7.16
CA ALA A 2 -4.62 -5.19 6.71
C ALA A 2 -3.80 -5.73 7.90
N LYS A 3 -4.47 -6.10 9.01
CA LYS A 3 -3.79 -6.34 10.29
C LYS A 3 -3.19 -7.75 10.44
N ASP A 4 -3.48 -8.69 9.55
CA ASP A 4 -3.11 -10.12 9.76
C ASP A 4 -2.41 -10.76 8.56
N LYS A 5 -1.67 -10.00 7.73
CA LYS A 5 -0.92 -10.61 6.63
C LYS A 5 0.45 -11.06 7.11
N ALA A 6 0.65 -12.37 7.20
CA ALA A 6 1.94 -12.98 7.52
C ALA A 6 3.05 -12.41 6.64
N LEU A 7 4.13 -11.95 7.26
CA LEU A 7 5.29 -11.39 6.58
C LEU A 7 6.21 -12.50 6.09
N THR A 8 6.77 -12.32 4.91
CA THR A 8 7.76 -13.24 4.31
C THR A 8 8.91 -12.45 3.70
N ALA A 9 10.02 -13.13 3.37
CA ALA A 9 11.15 -12.51 2.67
C ALA A 9 10.76 -11.87 1.30
N LYS A 10 9.68 -12.37 0.69
CA LYS A 10 9.11 -11.86 -0.57
C LYS A 10 8.19 -10.65 -0.38
N SER A 11 7.85 -10.31 0.87
CA SER A 11 7.04 -9.14 1.19
C SER A 11 7.87 -7.86 1.02
N SER A 12 7.21 -6.78 0.60
CA SER A 12 7.89 -5.51 0.35
C SER A 12 8.38 -4.86 1.64
N ILE A 13 9.46 -4.08 1.56
CA ILE A 13 9.96 -3.26 2.67
C ILE A 13 8.85 -2.35 3.23
N GLY A 14 8.02 -1.76 2.36
CA GLY A 14 6.88 -0.96 2.80
C GLY A 14 5.79 -1.75 3.55
N ALA A 15 5.64 -3.05 3.28
CA ALA A 15 4.73 -3.92 4.05
C ALA A 15 5.32 -4.28 5.42
N TRP A 16 6.64 -4.50 5.49
CA TRP A 16 7.36 -4.72 6.73
C TRP A 16 7.27 -3.51 7.67
N LEU A 17 7.55 -2.30 7.17
CA LEU A 17 7.53 -1.05 7.96
C LEU A 17 6.14 -0.72 8.53
N LYS A 18 5.07 -1.10 7.82
CA LYS A 18 3.67 -0.89 8.25
C LYS A 18 3.15 -2.00 9.17
N HIS A 19 3.89 -3.09 9.33
CA HIS A 19 3.47 -4.21 10.15
C HIS A 19 3.75 -3.94 11.63
N PRO A 20 2.81 -4.24 12.55
CA PRO A 20 2.96 -3.91 13.98
C PRO A 20 4.20 -4.53 14.63
N VAL A 21 4.55 -5.76 14.26
CA VAL A 21 5.77 -6.44 14.75
C VAL A 21 6.99 -6.28 13.82
N GLY A 22 6.82 -6.47 12.51
CA GLY A 22 7.93 -6.35 11.55
C GLY A 22 8.53 -4.95 11.40
N GLY A 23 7.75 -3.89 11.65
CA GLY A 23 8.22 -2.50 11.56
C GLY A 23 9.30 -2.18 12.59
N PRO A 24 9.04 -2.38 13.89
CA PRO A 24 10.07 -2.26 14.94
C PRO A 24 11.32 -3.11 14.67
N ILE A 25 11.16 -4.39 14.31
CA ILE A 25 12.30 -5.29 14.01
C ILE A 25 13.19 -4.74 12.89
N LEU A 26 12.59 -4.22 11.82
CA LEU A 26 13.35 -3.67 10.70
C LEU A 26 14.03 -2.33 11.08
N ARG A 27 13.35 -1.47 11.85
CA ARG A 27 13.93 -0.21 12.34
C ARG A 27 15.11 -0.46 13.29
N ASP A 28 14.99 -1.41 14.21
CA ASP A 28 16.07 -1.80 15.12
C ASP A 28 17.30 -2.28 14.35
N LEU A 29 17.08 -3.08 13.30
CA LEU A 29 18.18 -3.55 12.44
C LEU A 29 18.87 -2.40 11.70
N LEU A 30 18.11 -1.43 11.18
CA LEU A 30 18.67 -0.25 10.52
C LEU A 30 19.47 0.61 11.49
N ALA A 31 18.94 0.83 12.71
CA ALA A 31 19.59 1.60 13.75
C ALA A 31 20.94 0.99 14.16
N GLN A 32 21.02 -0.35 14.26
CA GLN A 32 22.28 -1.07 14.48
C GLN A 32 23.30 -0.84 13.37
N GLY A 33 22.84 -0.65 12.13
CA GLY A 33 23.67 -0.28 10.98
C GLY A 33 23.90 1.22 10.80
N GLY A 34 23.42 2.07 11.72
CA GLY A 34 23.50 3.53 11.62
C GLY A 34 22.67 4.11 10.46
N GLN A 35 21.66 3.39 9.98
CA GLN A 35 20.77 3.81 8.91
C GLN A 35 19.41 4.24 9.48
N LYS A 36 18.79 5.24 8.84
CA LYS A 36 17.44 5.70 9.16
C LYS A 36 16.40 5.06 8.24
N GLU A 37 15.14 4.97 8.68
CA GLU A 37 14.04 4.44 7.86
C GLU A 37 13.89 5.18 6.52
N SER A 38 14.14 6.50 6.50
CA SER A 38 14.07 7.32 5.29
C SER A 38 15.03 6.86 4.18
N ALA A 39 16.16 6.25 4.53
CA ALA A 39 17.10 5.66 3.58
C ALA A 39 16.47 4.52 2.75
N LEU A 40 15.41 3.89 3.26
CA LEU A 40 14.68 2.85 2.55
C LEU A 40 13.66 3.39 1.55
N ALA A 41 13.41 4.71 1.48
CA ALA A 41 12.39 5.30 0.61
C ALA A 41 12.47 4.85 -0.88
N PRO A 42 13.66 4.82 -1.53
CA PRO A 42 13.79 4.38 -2.92
C PRO A 42 13.52 2.88 -3.13
N VAL A 43 13.64 2.09 -2.05
CA VAL A 43 13.53 0.62 -2.08
C VAL A 43 12.26 0.11 -1.38
N LYS A 44 11.35 0.98 -0.95
CA LYS A 44 10.09 0.64 -0.26
C LYS A 44 9.23 -0.36 -1.04
N LEU A 45 9.32 -0.36 -2.38
CA LEU A 45 8.56 -1.25 -3.27
C LEU A 45 9.22 -2.61 -3.52
N PHE A 46 10.50 -2.78 -3.18
CA PHE A 46 11.19 -4.05 -3.36
C PHE A 46 10.96 -4.99 -2.17
N SER A 47 11.12 -6.29 -2.41
CA SER A 47 11.04 -7.31 -1.35
C SER A 47 12.27 -7.27 -0.45
N LEU A 48 12.10 -7.72 0.80
CA LEU A 48 13.19 -7.85 1.76
C LEU A 48 14.36 -8.68 1.19
N GLU A 49 14.04 -9.80 0.54
CA GLU A 49 15.02 -10.67 -0.15
C GLU A 49 15.78 -9.93 -1.26
N ARG A 50 15.09 -9.09 -2.04
CA ARG A 50 15.72 -8.34 -3.14
C ARG A 50 16.65 -7.25 -2.60
N VAL A 51 16.25 -6.56 -1.54
CA VAL A 51 17.08 -5.55 -0.89
C VAL A 51 18.31 -6.21 -0.25
N ALA A 52 18.13 -7.37 0.40
CA ALA A 52 19.24 -8.15 0.96
C ALA A 52 20.27 -8.56 -0.10
N ALA A 53 19.81 -9.08 -1.24
CA ALA A 53 20.70 -9.47 -2.34
C ALA A 53 21.49 -8.28 -2.91
N MET A 54 20.91 -7.08 -2.90
CA MET A 54 21.59 -5.84 -3.31
C MET A 54 22.57 -5.30 -2.25
N SER A 55 22.40 -5.69 -0.99
CA SER A 55 23.18 -5.21 0.16
C SER A 55 24.60 -5.82 0.25
N GLY A 56 25.08 -6.48 -0.81
CA GLY A 56 26.44 -7.01 -0.87
C GLY A 56 26.82 -8.00 0.24
N GLY A 57 25.83 -8.72 0.80
CA GLY A 57 26.05 -9.69 1.88
C GLY A 57 25.92 -9.14 3.30
N GLN A 58 25.59 -7.86 3.50
CA GLN A 58 25.33 -7.30 4.84
C GLN A 58 24.06 -7.85 5.50
N MET A 59 23.17 -8.46 4.73
CA MET A 59 21.98 -9.17 5.23
C MET A 59 22.08 -10.65 4.85
N SER A 60 22.45 -11.49 5.83
CA SER A 60 22.54 -12.93 5.63
C SER A 60 21.14 -13.57 5.53
N GLN A 61 21.05 -14.72 4.87
CA GLN A 61 19.80 -15.48 4.80
C GLN A 61 19.31 -15.92 6.18
N GLU A 62 20.24 -16.26 7.08
CA GLU A 62 19.92 -16.62 8.46
C GLU A 62 19.26 -15.47 9.22
N LEU A 63 19.73 -14.24 9.00
CA LEU A 63 19.14 -13.04 9.60
C LEU A 63 17.72 -12.78 9.04
N ILE A 64 17.52 -12.97 7.73
CA ILE A 64 16.21 -12.80 7.09
C ILE A 64 15.21 -13.82 7.66
N ASP A 65 15.62 -15.07 7.79
CA ASP A 65 14.77 -16.14 8.33
C ASP A 65 14.43 -15.89 9.80
N ASP A 66 15.37 -15.39 10.59
CA ASP A 66 15.15 -15.00 11.99
C ASP A 66 14.17 -13.82 12.09
N MET A 67 14.30 -12.80 11.23
CA MET A 67 13.34 -11.70 11.15
C MET A 67 11.94 -12.19 10.78
N VAL A 68 11.81 -13.04 9.75
CA VAL A 68 10.52 -13.61 9.31
C VAL A 68 9.89 -14.42 10.43
N ARG A 69 10.68 -15.19 11.17
CA ARG A 69 10.20 -15.97 12.32
C ARG A 69 9.65 -15.06 13.42
N ARG A 70 10.41 -14.03 13.83
CA ARG A 70 9.98 -13.09 14.89
C ARG A 70 8.76 -12.27 14.48
N ALA A 71 8.69 -11.84 13.24
CA ALA A 71 7.57 -11.03 12.74
C ALA A 71 6.23 -11.78 12.71
N ASN A 72 6.27 -13.12 12.61
CA ASN A 72 5.09 -13.99 12.61
C ASN A 72 4.86 -14.70 13.95
N ASP A 73 5.69 -14.44 14.97
CA ASP A 73 5.52 -15.03 16.29
C ASP A 73 4.26 -14.44 16.96
N PRO A 74 3.22 -15.26 17.26
CA PRO A 74 1.99 -14.78 17.88
C PRO A 74 2.23 -14.13 19.26
N SER A 75 3.30 -14.50 19.96
CA SER A 75 3.65 -13.93 21.26
C SER A 75 4.26 -12.52 21.15
N ALA A 76 4.86 -12.18 20.01
CA ALA A 76 5.45 -10.87 19.75
C ALA A 76 4.40 -9.75 19.56
N LEU A 77 3.19 -10.10 19.11
CA LEU A 77 2.05 -9.17 19.01
C LEU A 77 1.53 -8.71 20.38
N ALA A 78 1.70 -9.50 21.43
CA ALA A 78 1.25 -9.19 22.79
C ALA A 78 2.29 -8.39 23.60
N ALA A 79 3.56 -8.48 23.21
CA ALA A 79 4.68 -7.81 23.87
C ALA A 79 5.19 -6.57 23.13
N ALA A 80 4.63 -6.27 21.95
CA ALA A 80 4.95 -5.04 21.23
C ALA A 80 4.57 -3.84 22.12
N PRO A 81 5.53 -3.01 22.58
CA PRO A 81 5.17 -1.74 23.18
C PRO A 81 4.34 -0.98 22.14
N ALA A 82 3.23 -0.37 22.58
CA ALA A 82 2.62 0.69 21.79
C ALA A 82 3.76 1.64 21.45
N ALA A 83 4.10 1.77 20.17
CA ALA A 83 5.20 2.61 19.75
C ALA A 83 4.96 3.98 20.39
N ASP A 84 5.81 4.34 21.35
CA ASP A 84 5.99 5.72 21.72
C ASP A 84 6.44 6.37 20.42
N ASP A 85 5.61 7.28 19.95
CA ASP A 85 5.86 8.14 18.81
C ASP A 85 7.01 9.06 19.25
N ASP A 86 8.23 8.54 19.23
CA ASP A 86 9.45 9.34 19.25
C ASP A 86 9.53 10.03 17.88
N GLY A 87 8.61 10.96 17.67
CA GLY A 87 8.66 11.95 16.62
C GLY A 87 9.94 12.73 16.80
N GLU A 88 10.94 12.43 15.98
CA GLU A 88 11.87 13.46 15.58
C GLU A 88 11.03 14.45 14.77
N ASP A 89 10.69 15.57 15.41
CA ASP A 89 10.03 16.73 14.80
C ASP A 89 10.87 17.19 13.59
N ASP A 90 10.51 16.74 12.39
CA ASP A 90 10.83 17.44 11.15
C ASP A 90 9.98 18.73 11.15
N GLU A 91 10.48 19.79 11.79
CA GLU A 91 9.80 21.10 11.98
C GLU A 91 9.43 21.82 10.66
N ASP A 92 9.80 21.27 9.50
CA ASP A 92 9.48 21.79 8.16
C ASP A 92 8.59 20.85 7.31
N GLU A 93 8.17 19.68 7.81
CA GLU A 93 7.17 18.87 7.11
C GLU A 93 5.77 19.43 7.44
N PRO A 94 5.01 19.96 6.46
CA PRO A 94 3.66 20.42 6.72
C PRO A 94 2.86 19.27 7.32
N PRO A 95 2.08 19.50 8.39
CA PRO A 95 1.36 18.44 9.08
C PRO A 95 0.61 17.62 8.04
N ALA A 96 0.82 16.30 8.09
CA ALA A 96 0.15 15.37 7.19
C ALA A 96 -1.32 15.78 7.12
N PRO A 97 -1.88 16.02 5.92
CA PRO A 97 -3.23 16.54 5.80
C PRO A 97 -4.15 15.62 6.60
N PRO A 98 -5.10 16.17 7.39
CA PRO A 98 -6.01 15.35 8.17
C PRO A 98 -6.59 14.29 7.25
N MET A 99 -6.55 13.01 7.69
CA MET A 99 -6.97 11.85 6.89
C MET A 99 -8.16 12.25 6.05
N ALA A 100 -7.93 12.39 4.74
CA ALA A 100 -8.92 12.98 3.84
C ALA A 100 -10.24 12.27 4.06
N ALA A 101 -11.32 13.04 4.25
CA ALA A 101 -12.65 12.47 4.47
C ALA A 101 -12.89 11.35 3.44
N PRO A 102 -13.53 10.23 3.83
CA PRO A 102 -13.73 9.12 2.92
C PRO A 102 -14.36 9.63 1.63
N TRP A 103 -13.80 9.25 0.48
CA TRP A 103 -14.32 9.70 -0.79
C TRP A 103 -15.77 9.20 -0.94
N VAL A 104 -16.71 10.14 -1.05
CA VAL A 104 -18.11 9.85 -1.29
C VAL A 104 -18.40 10.14 -2.74
N GLU A 105 -18.96 9.14 -3.43
CA GLU A 105 -19.41 9.31 -4.79
C GLU A 105 -20.55 10.34 -4.87
N ARG A 106 -20.37 11.43 -5.64
CA ARG A 106 -21.38 12.50 -5.79
C ARG A 106 -22.06 12.49 -7.14
N ILE A 107 -23.09 11.69 -7.38
CA ILE A 107 -23.83 11.65 -8.66
C ILE A 107 -24.39 13.04 -9.00
N THR A 108 -24.23 13.50 -10.25
CA THR A 108 -24.88 14.72 -10.77
C THR A 108 -26.01 14.30 -11.72
N PRO A 109 -27.26 14.19 -11.26
CA PRO A 109 -28.36 13.69 -12.08
C PRO A 109 -28.58 14.55 -13.33
N GLY A 110 -28.88 13.90 -14.45
CA GLY A 110 -29.23 14.55 -15.72
C GLY A 110 -28.06 15.18 -16.49
N ARG A 111 -26.82 15.08 -15.99
CA ARG A 111 -25.64 15.64 -16.67
C ARG A 111 -25.45 15.09 -18.09
N PHE A 112 -25.87 13.85 -18.35
CA PHE A 112 -25.75 13.20 -19.65
C PHE A 112 -27.09 12.89 -20.33
N ASP A 113 -28.19 13.53 -19.90
CA ASP A 113 -29.52 13.30 -20.49
C ASP A 113 -29.53 13.53 -22.01
N GLY A 114 -30.13 12.58 -22.72
CA GLY A 114 -30.20 12.59 -24.19
C GLY A 114 -28.87 12.41 -24.90
N LYS A 115 -27.76 12.13 -24.18
CA LYS A 115 -26.45 11.87 -24.77
C LYS A 115 -26.20 10.36 -24.86
N THR A 116 -25.52 9.96 -25.93
CA THR A 116 -24.95 8.62 -26.07
C THR A 116 -23.43 8.73 -26.03
N VAL A 117 -22.78 7.98 -25.14
CA VAL A 117 -21.35 8.06 -24.86
C VAL A 117 -20.71 6.69 -25.09
N ILE A 118 -19.65 6.65 -25.90
CA ILE A 118 -18.85 5.44 -26.10
C ILE A 118 -17.71 5.44 -25.09
N VAL A 119 -17.55 4.34 -24.37
CA VAL A 119 -16.45 4.15 -23.41
C VAL A 119 -15.66 2.92 -23.83
N THR A 120 -14.39 3.12 -24.21
CA THR A 120 -13.45 2.03 -24.52
C THR A 120 -12.74 1.56 -23.25
N GLY A 121 -12.39 0.27 -23.19
CA GLY A 121 -11.87 -0.34 -21.96
C GLY A 121 -12.89 -0.36 -20.82
N ALA A 122 -14.19 -0.45 -21.14
CA ALA A 122 -15.27 -0.34 -20.16
C ALA A 122 -15.42 -1.57 -19.25
N GLY A 123 -14.68 -2.66 -19.49
CA GLY A 123 -14.79 -3.89 -18.71
C GLY A 123 -14.08 -3.84 -17.36
N SER A 124 -13.18 -2.87 -17.12
CA SER A 124 -12.45 -2.78 -15.86
C SER A 124 -11.95 -1.39 -15.48
N GLY A 125 -11.47 -1.26 -14.23
CA GLY A 125 -10.81 -0.07 -13.73
C GLY A 125 -11.57 1.24 -13.97
N ILE A 126 -10.86 2.23 -14.50
CA ILE A 126 -11.38 3.58 -14.74
C ILE A 126 -12.48 3.55 -15.81
N GLY A 127 -12.31 2.79 -16.89
CA GLY A 127 -13.30 2.72 -17.97
C GLY A 127 -14.66 2.23 -17.47
N ARG A 128 -14.67 1.17 -16.64
CA ARG A 128 -15.90 0.68 -16.01
C ARG A 128 -16.54 1.70 -15.08
N ALA A 129 -15.75 2.39 -14.27
CA ALA A 129 -16.24 3.44 -13.38
C ALA A 129 -16.86 4.60 -14.17
N VAL A 130 -16.22 5.03 -15.27
CA VAL A 130 -16.74 6.07 -16.16
C VAL A 130 -18.05 5.63 -16.82
N ALA A 131 -18.10 4.40 -17.36
CA ALA A 131 -19.31 3.86 -17.98
C ALA A 131 -20.49 3.81 -16.98
N ALA A 132 -20.26 3.24 -15.79
CA ALA A 132 -21.26 3.20 -14.73
C ALA A 132 -21.73 4.60 -14.34
N ARG A 133 -20.79 5.54 -14.26
CA ARG A 133 -21.09 6.92 -13.85
C ARG A 133 -21.93 7.67 -14.87
N VAL A 134 -21.59 7.57 -16.15
CA VAL A 134 -22.37 8.20 -17.23
C VAL A 134 -23.78 7.64 -17.26
N ALA A 135 -23.95 6.33 -17.06
CA ALA A 135 -25.27 5.71 -16.97
C ALA A 135 -26.08 6.23 -15.77
N ALA A 136 -25.46 6.32 -14.59
CA ALA A 136 -26.12 6.83 -13.38
C ALA A 136 -26.47 8.33 -13.46
N GLU A 137 -25.76 9.10 -14.30
CA GLU A 137 -26.02 10.51 -14.57
C GLU A 137 -26.98 10.74 -15.77
N GLY A 138 -27.66 9.69 -16.26
CA GLY A 138 -28.73 9.76 -17.26
C GLY A 138 -28.32 9.50 -18.71
N GLY A 139 -27.04 9.21 -18.96
CA GLY A 139 -26.51 8.96 -20.29
C GLY A 139 -26.76 7.53 -20.79
N LYS A 140 -26.89 7.38 -22.12
CA LYS A 140 -26.83 6.07 -22.77
C LYS A 140 -25.37 5.69 -23.03
N VAL A 141 -24.93 4.54 -22.55
CA VAL A 141 -23.52 4.12 -22.69
C VAL A 141 -23.37 2.99 -23.69
N VAL A 142 -22.41 3.13 -24.61
CA VAL A 142 -21.89 2.05 -25.45
C VAL A 142 -20.56 1.61 -24.84
N ALA A 143 -20.59 0.54 -24.06
CA ALA A 143 -19.43 -0.02 -23.41
C ALA A 143 -18.66 -0.93 -24.38
N VAL A 144 -17.37 -0.65 -24.57
CA VAL A 144 -16.49 -1.38 -25.49
C VAL A 144 -15.30 -1.92 -24.70
N ASP A 145 -15.05 -3.21 -24.81
CA ASP A 145 -13.87 -3.88 -24.27
C ASP A 145 -13.44 -4.99 -25.23
N ILE A 146 -12.18 -5.41 -25.14
CA ILE A 146 -11.67 -6.54 -25.93
C ILE A 146 -12.20 -7.87 -25.40
N SER A 147 -12.56 -7.93 -24.11
CA SER A 147 -13.09 -9.13 -23.45
C SER A 147 -14.60 -9.01 -23.29
N GLN A 148 -15.34 -9.80 -24.05
CA GLN A 148 -16.80 -9.82 -23.99
C GLN A 148 -17.32 -10.23 -22.60
N GLU A 149 -16.61 -11.10 -21.89
CA GLU A 149 -16.99 -11.58 -20.55
C GLU A 149 -16.95 -10.49 -19.47
N ARG A 150 -16.29 -9.35 -19.74
CA ARG A 150 -16.12 -8.25 -18.77
C ARG A 150 -17.14 -7.12 -18.96
N LEU A 151 -18.02 -7.20 -19.96
CA LEU A 151 -19.03 -6.18 -20.30
C LEU A 151 -20.40 -6.48 -19.68
#